data_AF-A0A352STG4-F1
#
_entry.id   AF-A0A352STG4-F1
#
_cell.length_a   1.000
_cell.length_b   1.000
_cell.length_c   1.000
_cell.angle_alpha   90.00
_cell.angle_beta   90.00
_cell.angle_gamma   90.00
#
_symmetry.space_group_name_H-M   'P 1'
#
loop_
_entity.id
_entity.type
_entity.pdbx_description
1 polymer ?
#
loop_
_entity_poly.entity_id
_entity_poly.type
_entity_poly.pdbx_seq_one_letter_code
_entity_poly.pdbx_strand_id
1 'polypeptide(L)'
;LGGGVHAGMTDTADAGLVGQAAALVLNDSTITKAPAMPENPDDLMVEITATDMDVMLTQSLESGPEIRARVDGKPLVMTRESIATTELFLDRINGDITMVWTENRVRDHKVPGAIRAAKVQLRNEKTFTGSCKPVAQQTF
;
A
#
# COMPACT_ATOMS: atom_id res chain seq x y z
N LEU A 1 5.45 27.09 64.60
CA LEU A 1 4.21 26.29 64.68
C LEU A 1 4.23 25.38 63.44
N GLY A 2 4.90 24.23 63.50
CA GLY A 2 4.29 22.90 63.73
C GLY A 2 3.76 22.36 62.39
N GLY A 3 4.42 21.42 61.69
CA GLY A 3 4.42 19.95 61.94
C GLY A 3 3.18 19.31 61.30
N GLY A 4 3.17 18.22 60.51
CA GLY A 4 4.19 17.30 59.99
C GLY A 4 3.51 16.25 59.09
N VAL A 5 4.31 15.62 58.22
CA VAL A 5 4.29 14.23 57.68
C VAL A 5 2.97 13.44 57.48
N HIS A 6 2.78 12.83 56.29
CA HIS A 6 3.14 11.42 56.08
C HIS A 6 3.11 10.98 54.60
N ALA A 7 4.04 10.06 54.32
CA ALA A 7 4.33 9.41 53.05
C ALA A 7 3.33 8.29 52.69
N GLY A 8 3.25 7.99 51.39
CA GLY A 8 2.68 6.77 50.83
C GLY A 8 3.42 6.38 49.57
N MET A 9 4.41 5.51 49.73
CA MET A 9 5.22 4.88 48.69
C MET A 9 4.62 3.49 48.43
N THR A 10 4.28 3.19 47.18
CA THR A 10 4.18 1.81 46.68
C THR A 10 4.81 1.73 45.30
N ASP A 11 5.91 1.00 45.29
CA ASP A 11 6.66 0.47 44.16
C ASP A 11 5.94 -0.79 43.64
N THR A 12 5.82 -0.99 42.31
CA THR A 12 5.97 -2.28 41.60
C THR A 12 5.60 -2.24 40.11
N ALA A 13 6.56 -2.72 39.31
CA ALA A 13 6.46 -3.59 38.13
C ALA A 13 6.00 -3.04 36.75
N ASP A 14 7.00 -2.90 35.87
CA ASP A 14 7.13 -3.59 34.57
C ASP A 14 5.87 -4.17 33.90
N ALA A 15 5.54 -3.62 32.72
CA ALA A 15 5.17 -4.39 31.54
C ALA A 15 5.19 -3.46 30.32
N GLY A 16 6.08 -3.73 29.37
CA GLY A 16 5.98 -3.14 28.04
C GLY A 16 4.65 -3.47 27.38
N LEU A 17 4.09 -2.55 26.61
CA LEU A 17 3.09 -2.89 25.61
C LEU A 17 3.23 -1.97 24.40
N VAL A 18 3.73 -2.60 23.34
CA VAL A 18 3.52 -2.26 21.94
C VAL A 18 2.02 -2.00 21.71
N GLY A 19 1.68 -0.89 21.07
CA GLY A 19 0.34 -0.64 20.52
C GLY A 19 0.50 0.21 19.28
N GLN A 20 0.80 -0.38 18.11
CA GLN A 20 -0.21 -0.84 17.16
C GLN A 20 -1.40 0.12 17.09
N ALA A 21 -1.30 1.14 16.23
CA ALA A 21 -2.48 1.76 15.67
C ALA A 21 -3.16 0.72 14.77
N ALA A 22 -4.08 -0.03 15.36
CA ALA A 22 -4.89 -1.03 14.69
C ALA A 22 -5.78 -0.38 13.63
N ALA A 23 -5.87 -1.05 12.48
CA ALA A 23 -6.70 -0.67 11.35
C ALA A 23 -8.16 -0.44 11.75
N LEU A 24 -8.78 0.58 11.16
CA LEU A 24 -10.23 0.73 11.13
C LEU A 24 -10.82 -0.40 10.28
N VAL A 25 -11.29 -1.45 10.94
CA VAL A 25 -12.02 -2.56 10.32
C VAL A 25 -13.49 -2.16 10.20
N LEU A 26 -13.92 -1.78 8.99
CA LEU A 26 -15.33 -1.76 8.62
C LEU A 26 -15.66 -3.14 8.03
N ASN A 27 -16.18 -4.02 8.88
CA ASN A 27 -16.65 -5.34 8.48
C ASN A 27 -18.05 -5.24 7.87
N ASP A 28 -18.20 -5.65 6.61
CA ASP A 28 -19.41 -6.35 6.19
C ASP A 28 -19.04 -7.55 5.28
N SER A 29 -19.12 -8.74 5.90
CA SER A 29 -19.55 -10.00 5.31
C SER A 29 -19.03 -10.41 3.93
N THR A 30 -17.82 -10.98 3.86
CA THR A 30 -17.47 -12.20 3.10
C THR A 30 -16.00 -12.55 3.36
N ILE A 31 -15.72 -13.72 3.96
CA ILE A 31 -14.35 -14.22 4.13
C ILE A 31 -13.85 -14.68 2.75
N THR A 32 -13.34 -13.74 1.98
CA THR A 32 -12.37 -14.04 0.93
C THR A 32 -11.04 -14.15 1.64
N LYS A 33 -10.37 -15.31 1.54
CA LYS A 33 -9.00 -15.49 2.02
C LYS A 33 -8.15 -14.36 1.43
N ALA A 34 -7.89 -13.33 2.23
CA ALA A 34 -6.99 -12.26 1.84
C ALA A 34 -5.66 -12.92 1.48
N PRO A 35 -5.02 -12.58 0.35
CA PRO A 35 -3.63 -12.95 0.16
C PRO A 35 -2.89 -12.47 1.41
N ALA A 36 -2.02 -13.35 1.94
CA ALA A 36 -1.29 -13.12 3.18
C ALA A 36 -0.78 -11.67 3.21
N MET A 37 -1.02 -10.97 4.33
CA MET A 37 -0.32 -9.73 4.60
C MET A 37 1.18 -9.97 4.36
N PRO A 38 1.89 -9.06 3.68
CA PRO A 38 3.31 -9.24 3.41
C PRO A 38 4.01 -9.53 4.74
N GLU A 39 4.73 -10.67 4.78
CA GLU A 39 5.41 -11.18 5.97
C GLU A 39 6.55 -10.24 6.43
N ASN A 40 6.85 -9.21 5.65
CA ASN A 40 7.81 -8.17 5.98
C ASN A 40 7.19 -6.77 5.72
N PRO A 41 7.04 -5.91 6.74
CA PRO A 41 6.51 -4.56 6.58
C PRO A 41 7.39 -3.66 5.70
N ASP A 42 8.63 -4.06 5.42
CA ASP A 42 9.58 -3.31 4.58
C ASP A 42 9.22 -3.31 3.07
N ASP A 43 8.35 -4.22 2.62
CA ASP A 43 7.99 -4.35 1.19
C ASP A 43 6.77 -3.49 0.79
N LEU A 44 6.12 -2.84 1.77
CA LEU A 44 4.97 -1.96 1.56
C LEU A 44 5.39 -0.51 1.73
N MET A 45 5.41 0.23 0.63
CA MET A 45 5.62 1.67 0.62
C MET A 45 4.28 2.38 0.41
N VAL A 46 3.93 3.32 1.29
CA VAL A 46 2.75 4.18 1.13
C VAL A 46 3.16 5.63 1.30
N GLU A 47 2.85 6.45 0.31
CA GLU A 47 3.02 7.90 0.32
C GLU A 47 1.66 8.55 0.15
N ILE A 48 1.35 9.53 1.00
CA ILE A 48 0.14 10.33 0.90
C ILE A 48 0.55 11.79 0.86
N THR A 49 0.22 12.45 -0.26
CA THR A 49 0.37 13.89 -0.42
C THR A 49 -1.02 14.50 -0.49
N ALA A 50 -1.27 15.54 0.30
CA ALA A 50 -2.56 16.21 0.34
C ALA A 50 -2.39 17.72 0.24
N THR A 51 -3.23 18.35 -0.57
CA THR A 51 -3.38 19.80 -0.68
C THR A 51 -4.82 20.19 -0.34
N ASP A 52 -5.12 21.49 -0.41
CA ASP A 52 -6.50 21.96 -0.29
C ASP A 52 -7.37 21.53 -1.47
N MET A 53 -6.77 21.22 -2.62
CA MET A 53 -7.46 20.90 -3.87
C MET A 53 -7.52 19.40 -4.13
N ASP A 54 -6.56 18.63 -3.66
CA ASP A 54 -6.43 17.21 -4.01
C ASP A 54 -5.81 16.34 -2.90
N VAL A 55 -5.92 15.03 -3.09
CA VAL A 55 -5.14 14.02 -2.37
C VAL A 55 -4.59 13.03 -3.38
N MET A 56 -3.29 12.79 -3.31
CA MET A 56 -2.60 11.71 -4.01
C MET A 56 -2.14 10.67 -2.98
N LEU A 57 -2.50 9.41 -3.22
CA LEU A 57 -1.95 8.27 -2.50
C LEU A 57 -1.23 7.38 -3.50
N THR A 58 0.03 7.09 -3.22
CA THR A 58 0.83 6.14 -3.97
C THR A 58 1.21 5.00 -3.04
N GLN A 59 0.84 3.78 -3.41
CA GLN A 59 1.21 2.56 -2.72
C GLN A 59 2.03 1.70 -3.68
N SER A 60 3.13 1.11 -3.19
CA SER A 60 3.86 0.05 -3.89
C SER A 60 4.01 -1.17 -2.98
N LEU A 61 3.84 -2.35 -3.55
CA LEU A 61 4.08 -3.64 -2.92
C LEU A 61 5.00 -4.46 -3.82
N GLU A 62 6.18 -4.76 -3.30
CA GLU A 62 7.16 -5.63 -3.96
C GLU A 62 7.05 -7.06 -3.44
N SER A 63 7.30 -8.04 -4.32
CA SER A 63 7.39 -9.44 -3.91
C SER A 63 8.27 -10.28 -4.84
N GLY A 64 8.81 -11.35 -4.27
CA GLY A 64 9.67 -12.31 -4.96
C GLY A 64 11.14 -11.86 -5.07
N PRO A 65 11.99 -12.73 -5.64
CA PRO A 65 13.42 -12.44 -5.77
C PRO A 65 13.67 -11.39 -6.85
N GLU A 66 14.86 -10.79 -6.82
CA GLU A 66 15.36 -10.04 -7.97
C GLU A 66 15.87 -11.00 -9.05
N ILE A 67 15.45 -10.77 -10.29
CA ILE A 67 15.75 -11.62 -11.44
C ILE A 67 16.25 -10.74 -12.59
N ARG A 68 17.19 -11.26 -13.39
CA ARG A 68 17.56 -10.60 -14.65
C ARG A 68 16.46 -10.77 -15.68
N ALA A 69 15.75 -9.70 -16.02
CA ALA A 69 14.66 -9.69 -16.98
C ALA A 69 14.87 -8.62 -18.06
N ARG A 70 14.27 -8.83 -19.23
CA ARG A 70 14.12 -7.77 -20.24
C ARG A 70 12.94 -6.91 -19.86
N VAL A 71 13.14 -5.60 -19.83
CA VAL A 71 12.13 -4.60 -19.43
C VAL A 71 12.03 -3.56 -20.55
N ASP A 72 10.83 -3.32 -21.08
CA ASP A 72 10.56 -2.30 -22.11
C ASP A 72 11.56 -2.30 -23.29
N GLY A 73 11.89 -3.50 -23.79
CA GLY A 73 12.85 -3.68 -24.89
C GLY A 73 14.33 -3.46 -24.52
N LYS A 74 14.63 -3.08 -23.27
CA LYS A 74 16.00 -2.95 -22.76
C LYS A 74 16.64 -4.33 -22.51
N PRO A 75 17.99 -4.41 -22.50
CA PRO A 75 18.72 -5.62 -22.13
C PRO A 75 18.40 -6.11 -20.71
N LEU A 76 18.95 -7.27 -20.35
CA LEU A 76 18.74 -7.91 -19.05
C LEU A 76 19.21 -7.03 -17.88
N VAL A 77 18.24 -6.45 -17.17
CA VAL A 77 18.42 -5.64 -15.95
C VAL A 77 17.96 -6.41 -14.72
N MET A 78 18.51 -6.10 -13.55
CA MET A 78 18.00 -6.65 -12.29
C MET A 78 16.62 -6.04 -12.02
N THR A 79 15.63 -6.90 -11.81
CA THR A 79 14.23 -6.48 -11.65
C THR A 79 13.58 -7.37 -10.59
N ARG A 80 12.83 -6.77 -9.66
CA ARG A 80 11.98 -7.51 -8.74
C ARG A 80 10.98 -8.38 -9.50
N GLU A 81 10.73 -9.60 -9.04
CA GLU A 81 9.82 -10.53 -9.72
C GLU A 81 8.42 -9.95 -9.91
N SER A 82 7.87 -9.28 -8.91
CA SER A 82 6.55 -8.66 -8.96
C SER A 82 6.53 -7.32 -8.22
N ILE A 83 5.98 -6.30 -8.85
CA ILE A 83 5.74 -4.98 -8.26
C ILE A 83 4.30 -4.60 -8.57
N ALA A 84 3.49 -4.40 -7.54
CA ALA A 84 2.13 -3.89 -7.65
C ALA A 84 2.08 -2.46 -7.13
N THR A 85 1.56 -1.54 -7.92
CA THR A 85 1.45 -0.12 -7.59
C THR A 85 -0.01 0.32 -7.67
N THR A 86 -0.47 1.04 -6.65
CA THR A 86 -1.77 1.70 -6.63
C THR A 86 -1.56 3.20 -6.53
N GLU A 87 -2.04 3.96 -7.50
CA GLU A 87 -2.06 5.41 -7.49
C GLU A 87 -3.52 5.87 -7.40
N LEU A 88 -3.89 6.49 -6.29
CA LEU A 88 -5.23 7.02 -6.04
C LEU A 88 -5.15 8.54 -6.01
N PHE A 89 -5.91 9.17 -6.88
CA PHE A 89 -6.11 10.60 -6.96
C PHE A 89 -7.55 10.95 -6.58
N LEU A 90 -7.69 11.90 -5.66
CA LEU A 90 -8.95 12.51 -5.27
C LEU A 90 -8.88 14.01 -5.57
N ASP A 91 -9.80 14.50 -6.38
CA ASP A 91 -10.04 15.92 -6.59
C ASP A 91 -11.12 16.39 -5.61
N ARG A 92 -10.75 17.30 -4.70
CA ARG A 92 -11.64 17.81 -3.65
C ARG A 92 -12.63 18.86 -4.17
N ILE A 93 -12.39 19.43 -5.34
CA ILE A 93 -13.19 20.52 -5.90
C ILE A 93 -14.42 19.98 -6.62
N ASN A 94 -14.23 19.01 -7.53
CA ASN A 94 -15.33 18.37 -8.27
C ASN A 94 -15.78 17.04 -7.65
N GLY A 95 -14.98 16.46 -6.73
CA GLY A 95 -15.26 15.18 -6.10
C GLY A 95 -14.85 13.97 -6.94
N ASP A 96 -14.09 14.15 -8.02
CA ASP A 96 -13.65 13.07 -8.88
C ASP A 96 -12.58 12.21 -8.19
N ILE A 97 -12.67 10.90 -8.42
CA ILE A 97 -11.74 9.91 -7.90
C ILE A 97 -11.21 9.10 -9.08
N THR A 98 -9.90 9.01 -9.20
CA THR A 98 -9.23 8.13 -10.16
C THR A 98 -8.27 7.21 -9.41
N MET A 99 -8.32 5.92 -9.68
CA MET A 99 -7.37 4.95 -9.18
C MET A 99 -6.74 4.20 -10.35
N VAL A 100 -5.41 4.23 -10.43
CA VAL A 100 -4.64 3.40 -11.37
C VAL A 100 -3.99 2.29 -10.56
N TRP A 101 -4.28 1.05 -10.94
CA TRP A 101 -3.60 -0.12 -10.41
C TRP A 101 -2.72 -0.70 -11.51
N THR A 102 -1.43 -0.86 -11.22
CA THR A 102 -0.44 -1.43 -12.14
C THR A 102 0.23 -2.63 -11.48
N GLU A 103 0.31 -3.75 -12.17
CA GLU A 103 1.11 -4.90 -11.79
C GLU A 103 2.18 -5.15 -12.86
N ASN A 104 3.44 -5.02 -12.47
CA ASN A 104 4.59 -5.39 -13.28
C ASN A 104 5.12 -6.73 -12.79
N ARG A 105 5.10 -7.75 -13.65
CA ARG A 105 5.50 -9.11 -13.28
C ARG A 105 6.46 -9.73 -14.29
N VAL A 106 7.55 -10.29 -13.79
CA VAL A 106 8.49 -11.06 -14.58
C VAL A 106 7.88 -12.43 -14.90
N ARG A 107 7.84 -12.77 -16.18
CA ARG A 107 7.33 -14.05 -16.69
C ARG A 107 8.31 -14.67 -17.66
N ASP A 108 8.21 -15.98 -17.82
CA ASP A 108 8.88 -16.68 -18.92
C ASP A 108 8.13 -16.41 -20.22
N HIS A 109 8.87 -15.92 -21.22
CA HIS A 109 8.37 -15.75 -22.57
C HIS A 109 9.25 -16.53 -23.54
N LYS A 110 8.63 -17.52 -24.21
CA LYS A 110 9.29 -18.31 -25.24
C LYS A 110 9.00 -17.69 -26.60
N VAL A 111 9.98 -16.97 -27.14
CA VAL A 111 9.93 -16.46 -28.50
C VAL A 111 9.89 -17.65 -29.49
N PRO A 112 9.04 -17.63 -30.53
CA PRO A 112 9.05 -18.66 -31.56
C PRO A 112 10.46 -18.89 -32.12
N GLY A 113 10.88 -20.15 -32.22
CA GLY A 113 12.23 -20.53 -32.67
C GLY A 113 13.33 -20.46 -31.60
N ALA A 114 13.06 -19.93 -30.40
CA ALA A 114 14.04 -19.92 -29.32
C ALA A 114 14.15 -21.28 -28.61
N ILE A 115 15.40 -21.70 -28.34
CA ILE A 115 15.70 -22.94 -27.61
C ILE A 115 15.27 -22.84 -26.13
N ARG A 116 15.36 -21.64 -25.54
CA ARG A 116 15.03 -21.38 -24.13
C ARG A 116 14.07 -20.21 -24.00
N ALA A 117 13.24 -20.23 -22.96
CA ALA A 117 12.44 -19.07 -22.59
C ALA A 117 13.35 -17.97 -22.04
N ALA A 118 12.97 -16.71 -22.28
CA ALA A 118 13.62 -15.56 -21.69
C ALA A 118 12.69 -14.94 -20.62
N LYS A 119 13.27 -14.41 -19.56
CA LYS A 119 12.53 -13.62 -18.56
C LYS A 119 12.23 -12.24 -19.13
N VAL A 120 10.96 -11.88 -19.18
CA VAL A 120 10.47 -10.57 -19.63
C VAL A 120 9.53 -10.01 -18.57
N GLN A 121 9.57 -8.70 -18.35
CA GLN A 121 8.58 -8.03 -17.51
C GLN A 121 7.35 -7.71 -18.35
N LEU A 122 6.18 -8.09 -17.83
CA LEU A 122 4.88 -7.76 -18.41
C LEU A 122 4.20 -6.76 -17.48
N ARG A 123 3.54 -5.76 -18.07
CA ARG A 123 2.75 -4.75 -17.36
C ARG A 123 1.27 -5.03 -17.56
N ASN A 124 0.52 -5.05 -16.48
CA ASN A 124 -0.94 -5.10 -16.46
C ASN A 124 -1.44 -3.85 -15.74
N GLU A 125 -2.30 -3.08 -16.39
CA GLU A 125 -2.78 -1.80 -15.86
C GLU A 125 -4.30 -1.74 -15.92
N LYS A 126 -4.91 -1.24 -14.85
CA LYS A 126 -6.34 -1.03 -14.72
C LYS A 126 -6.57 0.38 -14.18
N THR A 127 -7.49 1.09 -14.81
CA THR A 127 -7.95 2.39 -14.32
C THR A 127 -9.38 2.25 -13.82
N PHE A 128 -9.65 2.80 -12.64
CA PHE A 128 -10.96 2.89 -12.03
C PHE A 128 -11.27 4.36 -11.82
N THR A 129 -12.47 4.78 -12.19
CA THR A 129 -12.91 6.17 -12.03
C THR A 129 -14.24 6.20 -11.29
N GLY A 130 -14.41 7.19 -10.43
CA GLY A 130 -15.65 7.46 -9.72
C GLY A 130 -15.80 8.95 -9.45
N SER A 131 -16.97 9.33 -8.94
CA SER A 131 -17.24 10.71 -8.51
C SER A 131 -18.04 10.67 -7.22
N CYS A 132 -17.59 11.41 -6.23
CA CYS A 132 -18.36 11.69 -5.02
C CYS A 132 -19.20 12.94 -5.25
N LYS A 133 -20.51 12.86 -4.97
CA LYS A 133 -21.31 14.08 -4.85
C LYS A 133 -20.91 14.77 -3.55
N PRO A 134 -20.63 16.08 -3.55
CA PRO A 134 -20.41 16.80 -2.31
C PRO A 134 -21.62 16.58 -1.40
N VAL A 135 -21.35 16.30 -0.12
CA VAL A 135 -22.40 16.24 0.89
C VAL A 135 -23.09 17.60 0.84
N ALA A 136 -24.34 17.62 0.37
CA ALA A 136 -25.15 18.83 0.39
C ALA A 136 -25.10 19.36 1.82
N GLN A 137 -24.49 20.53 1.98
CA GLN A 137 -24.33 21.20 3.25
C GLN A 137 -25.70 21.20 3.92
N GLN A 138 -25.89 20.43 4.98
CA GLN A 138 -27.12 20.48 5.75
C GLN A 138 -27.19 21.90 6.29
N THR A 139 -28.05 22.72 5.68
CA THR A 139 -28.38 24.05 6.17
C THR A 139 -28.92 23.89 7.59
N PHE A 140 -28.15 24.37 8.56
CA PHE A 140 -28.59 24.56 9.95
C PHE A 140 -29.47 25.81 10.05
#